data_AF-A0AAW0GL32-F1
#
_entry.id   AF-A0AAW0GL32-F1
#
_cell.length_a   1.000
_cell.length_b   1.000
_cell.length_c   1.000
_cell.angle_alpha   90.00
_cell.angle_beta   90.00
_cell.angle_gamma   90.00
#
_symmetry.space_group_name_H-M   'P 1'
#
loop_
_entity.id
_entity.type
_entity.pdbx_description
1 polymer ?
#
loop_
_entity_poly.entity_id
_entity_poly.type
_entity_poly.pdbx_seq_one_letter_code
_entity_poly.pdbx_strand_id
1 'polypeptide(L)'
;MEVADLAEILPENVIISYNKKRVFSSASPHGIGVWAEAELEACDKNTYEYIRSNPTRAPSLVPQDLHEITNIHRPLSPTIEEPEYKSPEPESQPEKEEDDDKFKLILRGKDVKDVTLTVRPTTKCSAIIKAFLKSVGLTEKFTASAAPPPPAKGRGRKKAAPPVAAVPPMPQLVVDGDKLDPESEIREADLEDGDMVEVSGL
;
A
#
# COMPACT_ATOMS: atom_id res chain seq x y z
N MET A 1 23.92 11.14 -15.84
CA MET A 1 23.50 12.56 -15.83
C MET A 1 22.67 12.83 -17.07
N GLU A 2 23.17 12.46 -18.25
CA GLU A 2 22.47 12.60 -19.54
C GLU A 2 21.04 12.03 -19.58
N VAL A 3 20.79 10.86 -18.97
CA VAL A 3 19.44 10.24 -18.93
C VAL A 3 18.41 11.09 -18.18
N ALA A 4 18.83 11.78 -17.12
CA ALA A 4 17.93 12.61 -16.31
C ALA A 4 17.49 13.85 -17.07
N ASP A 5 18.44 14.48 -17.77
CA ASP A 5 18.21 15.67 -18.57
C ASP A 5 17.31 15.37 -19.79
N LEU A 6 17.50 14.21 -20.44
CA LEU A 6 16.65 13.75 -21.54
C LEU A 6 15.20 13.48 -21.11
N ALA A 7 14.99 13.07 -19.86
CA ALA A 7 13.69 12.74 -19.31
C ALA A 7 13.04 13.91 -18.53
N GLU A 8 13.71 15.05 -18.40
CA GLU A 8 13.29 16.19 -17.56
C GLU A 8 13.04 15.80 -16.09
N ILE A 9 13.77 14.81 -15.57
CA ILE A 9 13.65 14.33 -14.18
C ILE A 9 14.84 14.86 -13.38
N LEU A 10 14.61 15.27 -12.13
CA LEU A 10 15.69 15.61 -11.21
C LEU A 10 16.64 14.39 -11.05
N PRO A 11 17.98 14.56 -11.17
CA PRO A 11 18.94 13.46 -11.07
C PRO A 11 18.81 12.65 -9.78
N GLU A 12 18.37 13.28 -8.69
CA GLU A 12 18.16 12.67 -7.36
C GLU A 12 16.98 11.69 -7.35
N ASN A 13 16.02 11.88 -8.26
CA ASN A 13 14.80 11.06 -8.36
C ASN A 13 14.94 9.94 -9.40
N VAL A 14 16.04 9.89 -10.16
CA VAL A 14 16.29 8.80 -11.10
C VAL A 14 16.83 7.58 -10.36
N ILE A 15 16.11 6.47 -10.48
CA ILE A 15 16.51 5.17 -9.97
C ILE A 15 16.96 4.31 -11.16
N ILE A 16 18.19 3.82 -11.07
CA ILE A 16 18.74 2.85 -12.03
C ILE A 16 18.58 1.44 -11.44
N SER A 17 18.09 0.51 -12.24
CA SER A 17 17.93 -0.88 -11.84
C SER A 17 18.46 -1.86 -12.89
N TYR A 18 18.98 -2.99 -12.41
CA TYR A 18 19.47 -4.12 -13.20
C TYR A 18 18.85 -5.40 -12.64
N ASN A 19 18.22 -6.22 -13.48
CA ASN A 19 17.53 -7.45 -13.04
C ASN A 19 16.54 -7.18 -11.88
N LYS A 20 15.76 -6.09 -11.96
CA LYS A 20 14.81 -5.66 -10.92
C LYS A 20 15.44 -5.33 -9.56
N LYS A 21 16.75 -5.09 -9.51
CA LYS A 21 17.48 -4.65 -8.32
C LYS A 21 18.04 -3.26 -8.54
N ARG A 22 17.86 -2.37 -7.56
CA ARG A 22 18.44 -1.03 -7.58
C ARG A 22 19.97 -1.11 -7.63
N VAL A 23 20.56 -0.33 -8.53
CA VAL A 23 22.00 -0.15 -8.66
C VAL A 23 22.37 1.19 -8.01
N PHE A 24 23.39 1.17 -7.16
CA PHE A 24 23.93 2.38 -6.53
C PHE A 24 25.11 2.92 -7.34
N SER A 25 25.37 4.22 -7.24
CA SER A 25 26.50 4.88 -7.93
C SER A 25 27.87 4.29 -7.54
N SER A 26 27.99 3.68 -6.35
CA SER A 26 29.20 2.99 -5.89
C SER A 26 29.34 1.55 -6.37
N ALA A 27 28.34 1.00 -7.06
CA ALA A 27 28.36 -0.38 -7.51
C ALA A 27 29.37 -0.57 -8.66
N SER A 28 30.20 -1.61 -8.57
CA SER A 28 31.09 -2.00 -9.66
C SER A 28 30.37 -2.94 -10.62
N PRO A 29 30.68 -2.94 -11.94
CA PRO A 29 30.08 -3.86 -12.91
C PRO A 29 30.17 -5.33 -12.46
N HIS A 30 31.34 -5.76 -11.96
CA HIS A 30 31.53 -7.09 -11.40
C HIS A 30 30.63 -7.36 -10.18
N GLY A 31 30.44 -6.37 -9.30
CA GLY A 31 29.59 -6.48 -8.11
C GLY A 31 28.11 -6.64 -8.41
N ILE A 32 27.64 -6.16 -9.58
CA ILE A 32 26.27 -6.36 -10.07
C ILE A 32 26.16 -7.50 -11.10
N GLY A 33 27.25 -8.21 -11.37
CA GLY A 33 27.28 -9.37 -12.27
C GLY A 33 27.30 -9.04 -13.76
N VAL A 34 27.74 -7.84 -14.14
CA VAL A 34 27.90 -7.40 -15.53
C VAL A 34 29.31 -7.72 -16.01
N TRP A 35 29.43 -8.58 -17.03
CA TRP A 35 30.72 -9.08 -17.54
C TRP A 35 31.07 -8.60 -18.95
N ALA A 36 30.09 -8.15 -19.74
CA ALA A 36 30.30 -7.61 -21.09
C ALA A 36 29.33 -6.46 -21.38
N GLU A 37 28.05 -6.80 -21.56
CA GLU A 37 26.98 -5.83 -21.86
C GLU A 37 25.80 -6.07 -20.91
N ALA A 38 25.09 -5.00 -20.59
CA ALA A 38 23.95 -5.03 -19.69
C ALA A 38 22.97 -3.92 -20.04
N GLU A 39 21.69 -4.27 -20.05
CA GLU A 39 20.59 -3.32 -20.16
C GLU A 39 20.21 -2.84 -18.76
N LEU A 40 20.21 -1.52 -18.59
CA LEU A 40 19.86 -0.85 -17.34
C LEU A 40 18.56 -0.10 -17.55
N GLU A 41 17.61 -0.30 -16.64
CA GLU A 41 16.35 0.45 -16.64
C GLU A 41 16.51 1.67 -15.73
N ALA A 42 16.25 2.86 -16.27
CA ALA A 42 16.17 4.09 -15.51
C ALA A 42 14.73 4.57 -15.46
N CYS A 43 14.20 4.77 -14.25
CA CYS A 43 12.87 5.31 -14.04
C CYS A 43 12.87 6.29 -12.87
N ASP A 44 11.83 7.10 -12.74
CA ASP A 44 11.63 7.93 -11.56
C ASP A 44 11.35 7.08 -10.33
N LYS A 45 11.60 7.67 -9.16
CA LYS A 45 11.42 7.03 -7.86
C LYS A 45 10.02 6.42 -7.69
N ASN A 46 8.97 7.14 -8.09
CA ASN A 46 7.59 6.69 -7.89
C ASN A 46 7.28 5.48 -8.79
N THR A 47 7.71 5.51 -10.05
CA THR A 47 7.60 4.35 -10.95
C THR A 47 8.37 3.14 -10.43
N TYR A 48 9.58 3.33 -9.91
CA TYR A 48 10.36 2.24 -9.33
C TYR A 48 9.63 1.57 -8.14
N GLU A 49 9.07 2.38 -7.23
CA GLU A 49 8.28 1.90 -6.10
C GLU A 49 7.00 1.18 -6.55
N TYR A 50 6.34 1.69 -7.59
CA TYR A 50 5.19 1.05 -8.20
C TYR A 50 5.51 -0.34 -8.78
N ILE A 51 6.56 -0.45 -9.59
CA ILE A 51 6.99 -1.73 -10.20
C ILE A 51 7.37 -2.74 -9.13
N ARG A 52 8.09 -2.29 -8.09
CA ARG A 52 8.53 -3.14 -6.98
C ARG A 52 7.35 -3.63 -6.13
N SER A 53 6.32 -2.82 -5.94
CA SER A 53 5.12 -3.18 -5.17
C SER A 53 4.10 -4.01 -5.96
N ASN A 54 4.21 -4.06 -7.30
CA ASN A 54 3.28 -4.77 -8.18
C ASN A 54 3.98 -5.74 -9.16
N PRO A 55 4.75 -6.74 -8.67
CA PRO A 55 5.58 -7.60 -9.51
C PRO A 55 4.78 -8.47 -10.51
N THR A 56 3.52 -8.78 -10.21
CA THR A 56 2.61 -9.56 -11.08
C THR A 56 1.89 -8.71 -12.13
N ARG A 57 2.06 -7.38 -12.11
CA ARG A 57 1.37 -6.43 -13.00
C ARG A 57 2.34 -5.67 -13.91
N ALA A 58 3.57 -6.16 -14.08
CA ALA A 58 4.52 -5.49 -14.96
C ALA A 58 3.92 -5.36 -16.38
N PRO A 59 4.01 -4.17 -16.99
CA PRO A 59 3.25 -3.82 -18.17
C PRO A 59 3.74 -4.60 -19.39
N SER A 60 2.79 -5.22 -20.10
CA SER A 60 2.92 -5.51 -21.53
C SER A 60 2.94 -4.19 -22.29
N LEU A 61 4.03 -3.43 -22.18
CA LEU A 61 4.34 -2.35 -23.09
C LEU A 61 5.63 -2.75 -23.78
N VAL A 62 5.46 -3.55 -24.83
CA VAL A 62 6.50 -3.77 -25.84
C VAL A 62 6.77 -2.39 -26.44
N PRO A 63 7.97 -1.82 -26.30
CA PRO A 63 8.36 -0.67 -27.10
C PRO A 63 8.39 -1.17 -28.54
N GLN A 64 7.57 -0.61 -29.42
CA GLN A 64 7.80 -0.74 -30.85
C GLN A 64 9.04 0.09 -31.18
N ASP A 65 10.20 -0.51 -30.97
CA ASP A 65 11.42 -0.11 -31.65
C ASP A 65 11.19 -0.40 -33.13
N LEU A 66 11.00 0.65 -33.93
CA LEU A 66 10.84 0.54 -35.38
C LEU A 66 11.99 1.29 -36.04
N HIS A 67 13.18 0.69 -35.99
CA HIS A 67 14.22 0.94 -36.97
C HIS A 67 14.66 -0.38 -37.64
N GLU A 68 14.28 -0.47 -38.93
CA GLU A 68 15.02 -1.05 -40.08
C GLU A 68 14.32 -2.09 -40.97
N ILE A 69 13.74 -1.58 -42.06
CA ILE A 69 13.94 -1.96 -43.48
C ILE A 69 14.08 -3.46 -43.80
N THR A 70 13.06 -4.07 -44.43
CA THR A 70 13.12 -4.59 -45.82
C THR A 70 11.83 -5.32 -46.25
N ASN A 71 11.46 -5.11 -47.53
CA ASN A 71 10.61 -5.94 -48.38
C ASN A 71 9.06 -5.86 -48.32
N ILE A 72 8.55 -4.86 -49.05
CA ILE A 72 7.66 -4.98 -50.24
C ILE A 72 6.57 -6.06 -50.21
N HIS A 73 5.29 -5.66 -50.07
CA HIS A 73 4.25 -5.79 -51.12
C HIS A 73 2.86 -5.23 -50.69
N ARG A 74 2.34 -4.31 -51.53
CA ARG A 74 0.91 -4.09 -51.89
C ARG A 74 0.00 -3.18 -51.00
N PRO A 75 -1.05 -2.54 -51.58
CA PRO A 75 -0.93 -1.18 -52.12
C PRO A 75 -2.02 -0.15 -51.69
N LEU A 76 -1.69 1.14 -51.85
CA LEU A 76 -2.49 2.31 -52.28
C LEU A 76 -3.77 2.74 -51.50
N SER A 77 -3.60 3.84 -50.73
CA SER A 77 -4.39 5.12 -50.70
C SER A 77 -5.86 5.15 -50.22
N PRO A 78 -6.43 6.29 -49.74
CA PRO A 78 -6.03 7.69 -49.97
C PRO A 78 -6.03 8.67 -48.76
N THR A 79 -5.34 9.80 -48.98
CA THR A 79 -5.65 11.20 -48.59
C THR A 79 -6.57 11.44 -47.39
N ILE A 80 -6.03 12.06 -46.33
CA ILE A 80 -6.77 13.10 -45.61
C ILE A 80 -5.81 14.14 -45.02
N GLU A 81 -6.28 15.37 -45.07
CA GLU A 81 -5.57 16.64 -44.96
C GLU A 81 -4.95 16.89 -43.57
N GLU A 82 -3.85 17.64 -43.55
CA GLU A 82 -3.36 18.34 -42.36
C GLU A 82 -4.46 19.25 -41.78
N PRO A 83 -4.62 19.28 -40.46
CA PRO A 83 -5.01 20.53 -39.82
C PRO A 83 -3.93 21.03 -38.86
N GLU A 84 -3.63 22.32 -39.08
CA GLU A 84 -2.93 23.23 -38.20
C GLU A 84 -3.37 23.18 -36.74
N TYR A 85 -2.41 23.44 -35.86
CA TYR A 85 -2.50 24.12 -34.56
C TYR A 85 -3.89 24.22 -33.92
N LYS A 86 -4.11 23.39 -32.90
CA LYS A 86 -4.92 23.80 -31.77
C LYS A 86 -4.38 23.19 -30.49
N SER A 87 -3.64 24.02 -29.75
CA SER A 87 -3.34 23.81 -28.33
C SER A 87 -4.66 23.52 -27.59
N PRO A 88 -4.82 22.37 -26.94
CA PRO A 88 -5.78 22.24 -25.86
C PRO A 88 -5.11 22.77 -24.60
N GLU A 89 -5.80 23.69 -23.94
CA GLU A 89 -5.67 23.96 -22.51
C GLU A 89 -5.55 22.64 -21.72
N PRO A 90 -4.86 22.66 -20.56
CA PRO A 90 -4.78 21.48 -19.70
C PRO A 90 -6.18 21.13 -19.21
N GLU A 91 -6.83 20.17 -19.87
CA GLU A 91 -7.98 19.49 -19.30
C GLU A 91 -7.50 18.81 -18.03
N SER A 92 -8.02 19.32 -16.91
CA SER A 92 -7.86 18.81 -15.56
C SER A 92 -7.85 17.29 -15.56
N GLN A 93 -6.65 16.73 -15.37
CA GLN A 93 -6.52 15.36 -14.91
C GLN A 93 -7.33 15.24 -13.62
N PRO A 94 -8.17 14.21 -13.44
CA PRO A 94 -8.68 13.92 -12.13
C PRO A 94 -7.46 13.63 -11.25
N GLU A 95 -7.19 14.56 -10.34
CA GLU A 95 -6.26 14.42 -9.24
C GLU A 95 -6.51 13.05 -8.60
N LYS A 96 -5.58 12.11 -8.78
CA LYS A 96 -5.48 10.92 -7.92
C LYS A 96 -4.86 11.35 -6.59
N GLU A 97 -5.45 12.34 -5.94
CA GLU A 97 -5.25 12.58 -4.52
C GLU A 97 -6.11 11.54 -3.79
N GLU A 98 -5.66 10.30 -3.57
CA GLU A 98 -6.37 9.46 -2.57
C GLU A 98 -5.65 8.23 -2.00
N ASP A 99 -4.35 8.04 -2.26
CA ASP A 99 -3.58 6.92 -1.69
C ASP A 99 -2.27 7.29 -0.95
N ASP A 100 -1.77 8.53 -1.02
CA ASP A 100 -0.53 8.91 -0.31
C ASP A 100 -0.67 8.94 1.23
N ASP A 101 -1.89 9.02 1.76
CA ASP A 101 -2.16 9.04 3.20
C ASP A 101 -2.48 7.66 3.80
N LYS A 102 -2.20 6.57 3.09
CA LYS A 102 -2.46 5.20 3.58
C LYS A 102 -1.16 4.43 3.75
N PHE A 103 -1.07 3.64 4.81
CA PHE A 103 0.05 2.74 5.06
C PHE A 103 -0.46 1.35 5.44
N LYS A 104 0.40 0.35 5.30
CA LYS A 104 0.10 -1.06 5.56
C LYS A 104 0.53 -1.42 6.98
N LEU A 105 -0.36 -2.05 7.73
CA LEU A 105 -0.09 -2.68 9.01
C LEU A 105 -0.19 -4.19 8.89
N ILE A 106 0.68 -4.91 9.58
CA ILE A 106 0.67 -6.37 9.68
C ILE A 106 0.13 -6.74 11.07
N LEU A 107 -1.10 -7.21 11.14
CA LEU A 107 -1.76 -7.58 12.38
C LEU A 107 -1.54 -9.05 12.69
N ARG A 108 -1.02 -9.34 13.88
CA ARG A 108 -0.77 -10.70 14.38
C ARG A 108 -1.68 -11.00 15.56
N GLY A 109 -2.41 -12.11 15.50
CA GLY A 109 -3.11 -12.65 16.67
C GLY A 109 -2.48 -13.96 17.12
N LYS A 110 -2.72 -14.35 18.38
CA LYS A 110 -2.05 -15.49 19.03
C LYS A 110 -2.26 -16.84 18.32
N ASP A 111 -3.44 -17.05 17.73
CA ASP A 111 -3.84 -18.31 17.08
C ASP A 111 -4.36 -18.10 15.65
N VAL A 112 -4.06 -16.95 15.06
CA VAL A 112 -4.52 -16.57 13.71
C VAL A 112 -3.34 -16.13 12.85
N LYS A 113 -3.45 -16.34 11.53
CA LYS A 113 -2.42 -15.92 10.59
C LYS A 113 -2.30 -14.40 10.57
N ASP A 114 -1.09 -13.93 10.30
CA ASP A 114 -0.82 -12.51 10.09
C ASP A 114 -1.70 -11.96 8.94
N VAL A 115 -2.34 -10.82 9.16
CA VAL A 115 -3.21 -10.14 8.19
C VAL A 115 -2.65 -8.76 7.90
N THR A 116 -2.43 -8.44 6.62
CA THR A 116 -2.06 -7.09 6.19
C THR A 116 -3.30 -6.25 5.96
N LEU A 117 -3.41 -5.10 6.63
CA LEU A 117 -4.46 -4.10 6.41
C LEU A 117 -3.85 -2.78 5.95
N THR A 118 -4.50 -2.14 4.98
CA THR A 118 -4.16 -0.77 4.57
C THR A 118 -5.06 0.20 5.34
N VAL A 119 -4.45 1.10 6.10
CA VAL A 119 -5.13 2.03 7.01
C VAL A 119 -4.62 3.46 6.81
N ARG A 120 -5.43 4.46 7.19
CA ARG A 120 -5.00 5.86 7.27
C ARG A 120 -4.47 6.17 8.69
N PRO A 121 -3.54 7.12 8.88
CA PRO A 121 -3.07 7.55 10.21
C PRO A 121 -4.20 8.02 11.15
N THR A 122 -5.29 8.53 10.58
CA THR A 122 -6.50 8.96 11.32
C THR A 122 -7.46 7.81 11.64
N THR A 123 -7.15 6.57 11.25
CA THR A 123 -8.02 5.42 11.49
C THR A 123 -8.00 5.07 12.98
N LYS A 124 -9.19 4.87 13.56
CA LYS A 124 -9.33 4.43 14.96
C LYS A 124 -8.89 2.98 15.16
N CYS A 125 -8.25 2.70 16.28
CA CYS A 125 -7.86 1.35 16.69
C CYS A 125 -9.03 0.35 16.64
N SER A 126 -10.22 0.76 17.11
CA SER A 126 -11.43 -0.07 17.06
C SER A 126 -11.88 -0.45 15.64
N ALA A 127 -11.65 0.41 14.65
CA ALA A 127 -11.99 0.12 13.26
C ALA A 127 -11.00 -0.91 12.66
N ILE A 128 -9.72 -0.80 13.02
CA ILE A 128 -8.67 -1.74 12.63
C ILE A 128 -8.95 -3.13 13.21
N ILE A 129 -9.30 -3.20 14.50
CA ILE A 129 -9.71 -4.45 15.17
C ILE A 129 -10.92 -5.09 14.48
N LYS A 130 -11.96 -4.30 14.13
CA LYS A 130 -13.13 -4.82 13.42
C LYS A 130 -12.78 -5.37 12.04
N ALA A 131 -11.93 -4.68 11.29
CA ALA A 131 -11.46 -5.12 9.99
C ALA A 131 -10.64 -6.41 10.10
N PHE A 132 -9.79 -6.51 11.12
CA PHE A 132 -9.04 -7.72 11.44
C PHE A 132 -9.97 -8.89 11.75
N LEU A 133 -10.88 -8.75 12.72
CA LEU A 133 -11.85 -9.78 13.07
C LEU A 133 -12.68 -10.25 11.88
N LYS A 134 -13.04 -9.32 10.97
CA LYS A 134 -13.73 -9.63 9.72
C LYS A 134 -12.87 -10.46 8.77
N SER A 135 -11.58 -10.15 8.66
CA SER A 135 -10.64 -10.88 7.80
C SER A 135 -10.36 -12.31 8.29
N VAL A 136 -10.32 -12.53 9.61
CA VAL A 136 -10.09 -13.85 10.22
C VAL A 136 -11.38 -14.62 10.52
N GLY A 137 -12.55 -14.07 10.17
CA GLY A 137 -13.85 -14.71 10.38
C GLY A 137 -14.27 -14.85 11.85
N LEU A 138 -13.71 -14.03 12.76
CA LEU A 138 -14.01 -14.05 14.19
C LEU A 138 -15.04 -13.00 14.63
N THR A 139 -15.59 -12.23 13.68
CA THR A 139 -16.57 -11.16 13.98
C THR A 139 -17.73 -11.64 14.85
N GLU A 140 -18.31 -12.81 14.58
CA GLU A 140 -19.49 -13.31 15.29
C GLU A 140 -19.23 -13.57 16.78
N LYS A 141 -18.02 -13.97 17.17
CA LYS A 141 -17.67 -14.24 18.58
C LYS A 141 -17.59 -12.97 19.41
N PHE A 142 -17.20 -11.86 18.80
CA PHE A 142 -16.92 -10.60 19.50
C PHE A 142 -18.04 -9.55 19.32
N THR A 143 -18.86 -9.62 18.27
CA THR A 143 -20.06 -8.77 18.15
C THR A 143 -21.19 -9.22 19.08
N ALA A 144 -21.27 -10.51 19.40
CA ALA A 144 -22.28 -11.04 20.33
C ALA A 144 -22.06 -10.58 21.79
N SER A 145 -20.83 -10.20 22.16
CA SER A 145 -20.50 -9.71 23.50
C SER A 145 -20.66 -8.19 23.68
N ALA A 146 -21.01 -7.45 22.63
CA ALA A 146 -21.29 -6.01 22.66
C ALA A 146 -22.80 -5.69 22.70
N ALA A 147 -23.67 -6.70 22.74
CA ALA A 147 -25.09 -6.48 22.99
C ALA A 147 -25.27 -6.05 24.46
N PRO A 148 -25.89 -4.88 24.75
CA PRO A 148 -26.25 -4.56 26.12
C PRO A 148 -27.22 -5.64 26.63
N PRO A 149 -27.11 -6.09 27.90
CA PRO A 149 -28.16 -6.94 28.46
C PRO A 149 -29.50 -6.19 28.35
N PRO A 150 -30.62 -6.89 28.08
CA PRO A 150 -31.93 -6.26 28.03
C PRO A 150 -32.17 -5.50 29.35
N PRO A 151 -32.80 -4.31 29.33
CA PRO A 151 -32.94 -3.49 30.53
C PRO A 151 -33.76 -4.24 31.58
N ALA A 152 -33.07 -4.76 32.60
CA ALA A 152 -33.69 -5.33 33.78
C ALA A 152 -34.34 -4.20 34.59
N LYS A 153 -35.63 -4.01 34.30
CA LYS A 153 -36.58 -3.17 35.02
C LYS A 153 -36.62 -3.64 36.50
N GLY A 154 -36.04 -2.90 37.45
CA GLY A 154 -36.06 -3.37 38.85
C GLY A 154 -35.33 -2.55 39.92
N ARG A 155 -35.87 -1.37 40.25
CA ARG A 155 -36.05 -0.83 41.62
C ARG A 155 -35.13 -1.35 42.76
N GLY A 156 -34.04 -0.62 43.04
CA GLY A 156 -33.63 -0.25 44.41
C GLY A 156 -32.60 -1.12 45.17
N ARG A 157 -31.81 -0.40 45.98
CA ARG A 157 -30.94 -0.79 47.13
C ARG A 157 -29.44 -0.98 46.90
N LYS A 158 -28.69 -0.19 47.69
CA LYS A 158 -27.25 -0.19 47.97
C LYS A 158 -26.74 -1.58 48.42
N LYS A 159 -25.64 -2.04 47.83
CA LYS A 159 -24.41 -2.59 48.45
C LYS A 159 -23.70 -3.59 47.54
N ALA A 160 -22.37 -3.59 47.69
CA ALA A 160 -21.40 -4.60 47.28
C ALA A 160 -21.11 -4.69 45.77
N ALA A 161 -19.89 -4.28 45.41
CA ALA A 161 -19.27 -4.64 44.15
C ALA A 161 -19.33 -6.17 43.99
N PRO A 162 -19.93 -6.69 42.91
CA PRO A 162 -19.84 -8.11 42.61
C PRO A 162 -18.40 -8.42 42.18
N PRO A 163 -17.93 -9.68 42.34
CA PRO A 163 -16.67 -10.11 41.74
C PRO A 163 -16.80 -9.86 40.25
N VAL A 164 -15.77 -9.24 39.66
CA VAL A 164 -15.71 -8.88 38.24
C VAL A 164 -15.85 -10.18 37.45
N ALA A 165 -17.09 -10.52 37.10
CA ALA A 165 -17.41 -11.61 36.20
C ALA A 165 -16.61 -11.35 34.93
N ALA A 166 -15.81 -12.33 34.54
CA ALA A 166 -14.91 -12.28 33.40
C ALA A 166 -15.65 -11.74 32.17
N VAL A 167 -15.53 -10.45 31.93
CA VAL A 167 -15.81 -9.84 30.63
C VAL A 167 -14.81 -10.52 29.69
N PRO A 168 -15.26 -11.18 28.61
CA PRO A 168 -14.31 -11.76 27.67
C PRO A 168 -13.33 -10.65 27.25
N PRO A 169 -12.02 -10.93 27.22
CA PRO A 169 -11.04 -9.90 26.92
C PRO A 169 -11.43 -9.27 25.58
N MET A 170 -11.77 -7.98 25.60
CA MET A 170 -12.08 -7.29 24.36
C MET A 170 -10.81 -7.25 23.52
N PRO A 171 -10.90 -7.54 22.21
CA PRO A 171 -9.72 -7.49 21.36
C PRO A 171 -9.13 -6.08 21.38
N GLN A 172 -7.83 -5.98 21.63
CA GLN A 172 -7.10 -4.72 21.73
C GLN A 172 -5.80 -4.79 20.94
N LEU A 173 -5.46 -3.68 20.29
CA LEU A 173 -4.16 -3.52 19.64
C LEU A 173 -3.08 -3.32 20.70
N VAL A 174 -1.97 -4.00 20.50
CA VAL A 174 -0.77 -3.92 21.34
C VAL A 174 0.41 -3.60 20.44
N VAL A 175 1.09 -2.50 20.73
CA VAL A 175 2.29 -2.03 20.04
C VAL A 175 3.41 -2.00 21.07
N ASP A 176 4.51 -2.72 20.83
CA ASP A 176 5.66 -2.80 21.75
C ASP A 176 5.34 -3.17 23.22
N GLY A 177 4.21 -3.84 23.45
CA GLY A 177 3.71 -4.21 24.78
C GLY A 177 2.72 -3.19 25.39
N ASP A 178 2.54 -2.03 24.77
CA ASP A 178 1.56 -1.02 25.16
C ASP A 178 0.21 -1.26 24.48
N LYS A 179 -0.85 -1.24 25.30
CA LYS A 179 -2.23 -1.44 24.84
C LYS A 179 -2.82 -0.11 24.39
N LEU A 180 -3.21 -0.02 23.12
CA LEU A 180 -3.81 1.20 22.58
C LEU A 180 -5.29 1.33 22.95
N ASP A 181 -5.73 2.58 23.13
CA ASP A 181 -7.14 2.89 23.34
C ASP A 181 -7.94 2.64 22.05
N PRO A 182 -9.13 2.01 22.12
CA PRO A 182 -9.96 1.73 20.94
C PRO A 182 -10.50 2.98 20.22
N GLU A 183 -10.61 4.11 20.91
CA GLU A 183 -11.05 5.38 20.34
C GLU A 183 -9.90 6.26 19.85
N SER A 184 -8.66 5.98 20.27
CA SER A 184 -7.45 6.63 19.76
C SER A 184 -7.20 6.35 18.28
N GLU A 185 -6.59 7.33 17.63
CA GLU A 185 -6.13 7.23 16.25
C GLU A 185 -4.79 6.51 16.18
N ILE A 186 -4.58 5.73 15.12
CA ILE A 186 -3.39 4.89 14.98
C ILE A 186 -2.08 5.68 14.87
N ARG A 187 -2.14 6.94 14.40
CA ARG A 187 -0.98 7.84 14.36
C ARG A 187 -0.36 8.14 15.72
N GLU A 188 -1.12 8.01 16.81
CA GLU A 188 -0.61 8.27 18.16
C GLU A 188 0.44 7.23 18.60
N ALA A 189 0.44 6.06 17.94
CA ALA A 189 1.39 4.99 18.17
C ALA A 189 2.65 5.07 17.28
N ASP A 190 2.78 6.14 16.47
CA ASP A 190 3.95 6.39 15.60
C ASP A 190 4.33 5.21 14.70
N LEU A 191 3.32 4.58 14.07
CA LEU A 191 3.48 3.41 13.21
C LEU A 191 3.76 3.78 11.74
N GLU A 192 4.66 3.02 11.11
CA GLU A 192 5.08 3.14 9.72
C GLU A 192 4.54 2.03 8.80
N ASP A 193 4.73 2.16 7.48
CA ASP A 193 4.35 1.14 6.50
C ASP A 193 5.15 -0.15 6.70
N GLY A 194 4.43 -1.25 6.95
CA GLY A 194 4.99 -2.56 7.21
C GLY A 194 5.11 -2.90 8.70
N ASP A 195 4.74 -1.99 9.61
CA ASP A 195 4.81 -2.25 11.04
C ASP A 195 3.89 -3.36 11.49
N MET A 196 4.36 -4.07 12.51
CA MET A 196 3.69 -5.25 13.06
C MET A 196 3.01 -4.91 14.37
N VAL A 197 1.71 -5.19 14.44
CA VAL A 197 0.86 -4.88 15.60
C VAL A 197 0.22 -6.16 16.10
N GLU A 198 0.28 -6.39 17.42
CA GLU A 198 -0.33 -7.56 18.04
C GLU A 198 -1.80 -7.29 18.40
N VAL A 199 -2.66 -8.27 18.18
CA VAL A 199 -4.06 -8.25 18.63
C VAL A 199 -4.20 -9.19 19.82
N SER A 200 -4.32 -8.60 21.01
CA SER A 200 -4.56 -9.33 22.26
C SER A 200 -6.05 -9.52 22.52
N GLY A 201 -6.43 -10.52 23.32
CA GLY A 201 -7.83 -10.77 23.69
C GLY A 201 -8.63 -11.63 22.71
N LEU A 202 -7.95 -12.35 21.82
CA LEU A 202 -8.53 -13.35 20.92
C LEU A 202 -8.52 -14.76 21.52
#